data_AF-A0A9D7WAF0-F1
#
_entry.id   AF-A0A9D7WAF0-F1
#
_cell.length_a   1.000
_cell.length_b   1.000
_cell.length_c   1.000
_cell.angle_alpha   90.00
_cell.angle_beta   90.00
_cell.angle_gamma   90.00
#
_symmetry.space_group_name_H-M   'P 1'
#
loop_
_entity.id
_entity.type
_entity.pdbx_description
1 polymer ?
#
loop_
_entity_poly.entity_id
_entity_poly.type
_entity_poly.pdbx_seq_one_letter_code
_entity_poly.pdbx_strand_id
1 'polypeptide(L)'
;MSSAPFPPDLILLLSVDIVGSAAFKADAPEQPGPPRWVQAFEAFYTDLPLLIEQARLELSGDGLPLAERLQLWKAIGDQLVFLARPADPHQLEGECLAFLQALRQAHRLMHERWGFGLHGVAWAFQEQGDNVVFRFQQQQLSGGSGFDLIGPDVDLGFRLVALAPEGELLVPLELRRLLPRQRLAMQLIGEASLKGIRLDPYPLLQLQAV
;
A
#
# COMPACT_ATOMS: atom_id res chain seq x y z
N MET A 1 0.68 22.40 22.23
CA MET A 1 -0.20 22.44 21.03
C MET A 1 -0.99 21.15 21.07
N SER A 2 -2.32 21.23 21.21
CA SER A 2 -3.18 20.03 21.28
C SER A 2 -3.09 19.31 19.94
N SER A 3 -2.53 18.09 19.92
CA SER A 3 -2.59 17.24 18.72
C SER A 3 -4.05 16.95 18.43
N ALA A 4 -4.47 17.12 17.17
CA ALA A 4 -5.81 16.72 16.76
C ALA A 4 -6.06 15.25 17.17
N PRO A 5 -7.27 14.91 17.65
CA PRO A 5 -7.58 13.54 18.01
C PRO A 5 -7.39 12.61 16.80
N PHE A 6 -6.93 11.37 17.07
CA PHE A 6 -6.77 10.37 16.03
C PHE A 6 -8.16 10.05 15.41
N PRO A 7 -8.31 10.02 14.07
CA PRO A 7 -9.63 9.85 13.46
C PRO A 7 -10.19 8.44 13.72
N PRO A 8 -11.40 8.30 14.29
CA PRO A 8 -11.95 6.99 14.67
C PRO A 8 -12.31 6.11 13.46
N ASP A 9 -12.62 6.72 12.32
CA ASP A 9 -13.01 6.03 11.08
C ASP A 9 -11.86 5.95 10.07
N LEU A 10 -10.62 6.07 10.55
CA LEU A 10 -9.45 5.98 9.68
C LEU A 10 -9.29 4.58 9.11
N ILE A 11 -9.09 4.53 7.80
CA ILE A 11 -8.69 3.37 7.04
C ILE A 11 -7.28 3.62 6.53
N LEU A 12 -6.34 2.76 6.89
CA LEU A 12 -5.01 2.74 6.28
C LEU A 12 -5.08 1.86 5.02
N LEU A 13 -4.70 2.42 3.89
CA LEU A 13 -4.55 1.71 2.63
C LEU A 13 -3.06 1.56 2.33
N LEU A 14 -2.68 0.33 1.99
CA LEU A 14 -1.30 -0.07 1.75
C LEU A 14 -1.24 -0.76 0.40
N SER A 15 -0.56 -0.15 -0.57
CA SER A 15 -0.46 -0.71 -1.91
C SER A 15 0.95 -1.13 -2.26
N VAL A 16 1.05 -2.23 -3.01
CA VAL A 16 2.24 -2.66 -3.73
C VAL A 16 1.91 -2.82 -5.20
N ASP A 17 2.77 -2.33 -6.07
CA ASP A 17 2.66 -2.47 -7.53
C ASP A 17 3.99 -2.99 -8.13
N ILE A 18 3.89 -3.65 -9.29
CA ILE A 18 5.05 -4.19 -10.01
C ILE A 18 5.64 -3.12 -10.92
N VAL A 19 6.90 -2.76 -10.68
CA VAL A 19 7.61 -1.78 -11.50
C VAL A 19 7.80 -2.31 -12.92
N GLY A 20 7.33 -1.55 -13.91
CA GLY A 20 7.56 -1.86 -15.33
C GLY A 20 6.82 -3.10 -15.82
N SER A 21 5.71 -3.48 -15.20
CA SER A 21 4.98 -4.72 -15.47
C SER A 21 4.65 -4.96 -16.95
N ALA A 22 4.30 -3.90 -17.70
CA ALA A 22 3.97 -3.98 -19.12
C ALA A 22 5.17 -4.41 -19.96
N ALA A 23 6.36 -3.85 -19.70
CA ALA A 23 7.58 -4.24 -20.37
C ALA A 23 7.97 -5.68 -20.01
N PHE A 24 7.87 -6.03 -18.71
CA PHE A 24 8.16 -7.39 -18.25
C PHE A 24 7.28 -8.47 -18.90
N LYS A 25 6.00 -8.17 -19.17
CA LYS A 25 5.09 -9.06 -19.92
C LYS A 25 5.44 -9.15 -21.40
N ALA A 26 5.86 -8.04 -22.01
CA ALA A 26 6.20 -7.97 -23.43
C ALA A 26 7.52 -8.66 -23.77
N ASP A 27 8.50 -8.61 -22.86
CA ASP A 27 9.83 -9.19 -23.04
C ASP A 27 9.88 -10.71 -22.77
N ALA A 28 8.74 -11.33 -22.44
CA ALA A 28 8.68 -12.74 -22.11
C ALA A 28 8.87 -13.61 -23.38
N PRO A 29 9.92 -14.45 -23.45
CA PRO A 29 10.15 -15.31 -24.61
C PRO A 29 9.04 -16.35 -24.75
N GLU A 30 8.74 -16.75 -26.00
CA GLU A 30 7.88 -17.90 -26.25
C GLU A 30 8.54 -19.17 -25.69
N GLN A 31 7.78 -19.91 -24.89
CA GLN A 31 8.23 -21.16 -24.28
C GLN A 31 7.07 -22.16 -24.15
N PRO A 32 7.35 -23.48 -24.12
CA PRO A 32 6.34 -24.48 -23.77
C PRO A 32 5.87 -24.31 -22.32
N GLY A 33 4.56 -24.25 -22.09
CA GLY A 33 3.95 -24.05 -20.77
C GLY A 33 3.57 -22.58 -20.48
N PRO A 34 3.17 -22.27 -19.23
CA PRO A 34 2.82 -20.90 -18.86
C PRO A 34 4.01 -19.95 -19.09
N PRO A 35 3.79 -18.76 -19.68
CA PRO A 35 4.84 -17.76 -19.82
C PRO A 35 5.52 -17.45 -18.49
N ARG A 36 6.82 -17.14 -18.51
CA ARG A 36 7.58 -16.80 -17.29
C ARG A 36 6.90 -15.71 -16.47
N TRP A 37 6.32 -14.70 -17.13
CA TRP A 37 5.64 -13.62 -16.42
C TRP A 37 4.42 -14.09 -15.63
N VAL A 38 3.70 -15.12 -16.09
CA VAL A 38 2.55 -15.69 -15.36
C VAL A 38 3.01 -16.28 -14.04
N GLN A 39 4.07 -17.09 -14.06
CA GLN A 39 4.64 -17.69 -12.85
C GLN A 39 5.17 -16.63 -11.87
N ALA A 40 5.74 -15.56 -12.42
CA ALA A 40 6.23 -14.43 -11.63
C ALA A 40 5.08 -13.68 -10.94
N PHE A 41 3.97 -13.47 -11.65
CA PHE A 41 2.77 -12.84 -11.10
C PHE A 41 2.09 -13.75 -10.09
N GLU A 42 1.98 -15.06 -10.35
CA GLU A 42 1.47 -16.01 -9.36
C GLU A 42 2.24 -15.90 -8.05
N ALA A 43 3.58 -15.88 -8.11
CA ALA A 43 4.42 -15.67 -6.92
C ALA A 43 4.16 -14.31 -6.25
N PHE A 44 3.97 -13.22 -7.01
CA PHE A 44 3.58 -11.94 -6.43
C PHE A 44 2.24 -12.02 -5.69
N TYR A 45 1.23 -12.66 -6.28
CA TYR A 45 -0.10 -12.81 -5.70
C TYR A 45 -0.14 -13.74 -4.48
N THR A 46 0.74 -14.73 -4.41
CA THR A 46 0.78 -15.70 -3.30
C THR A 46 1.76 -15.32 -2.20
N ASP A 47 2.96 -14.86 -2.56
CA ASP A 47 4.07 -14.72 -1.62
C ASP A 47 4.02 -13.36 -0.90
N LEU A 48 3.61 -12.28 -1.59
CA LEU A 48 3.56 -10.96 -0.98
C LEU A 48 2.62 -10.88 0.24
N PRO A 49 1.37 -11.38 0.21
CA PRO A 49 0.52 -11.38 1.40
C PRO A 49 1.13 -12.16 2.57
N LEU A 50 1.84 -13.27 2.30
CA LEU A 50 2.51 -14.08 3.32
C LEU A 50 3.68 -13.32 3.95
N LEU A 51 4.49 -12.63 3.15
CA LEU A 51 5.60 -11.81 3.64
C LEU A 51 5.11 -10.65 4.51
N ILE A 52 3.99 -10.02 4.13
CA ILE A 52 3.37 -8.97 4.95
C ILE A 52 2.90 -9.53 6.28
N GLU A 53 2.19 -10.65 6.29
CA GLU A 53 1.71 -11.25 7.54
C GLU A 53 2.86 -11.73 8.42
N GLN A 54 3.93 -12.27 7.83
CA GLN A 54 5.14 -12.63 8.57
C GLN A 54 5.75 -11.43 9.29
N ALA A 55 5.94 -10.30 8.59
CA ALA A 55 6.47 -9.08 9.20
C ALA A 55 5.56 -8.54 10.32
N ARG A 56 4.23 -8.65 10.16
CA ARG A 56 3.26 -8.29 11.20
C ARG A 56 3.39 -9.19 12.43
N LEU A 57 3.50 -10.51 12.24
CA LEU A 57 3.67 -11.46 13.34
C LEU A 57 4.98 -11.24 14.11
N GLU A 58 6.08 -11.00 13.40
CA GLU A 58 7.39 -10.71 13.99
C GLU A 58 7.33 -9.45 14.87
N LEU A 59 6.85 -8.33 14.32
CA LEU A 59 6.74 -7.08 15.07
C LEU A 59 5.73 -7.13 16.22
N SER A 60 4.62 -7.85 16.05
CA SER A 60 3.66 -8.06 17.12
C SER A 60 4.26 -8.91 18.26
N GLY A 61 5.06 -9.92 17.92
CA GLY A 61 5.83 -10.70 18.87
C GLY A 61 6.83 -9.87 19.68
N ASP A 62 7.39 -8.84 19.07
CA ASP A 62 8.26 -7.83 19.71
C ASP A 62 7.47 -6.74 20.49
N GLY A 63 6.16 -6.89 20.60
CA GLY A 63 5.29 -6.01 21.39
C GLY A 63 4.87 -4.72 20.67
N LEU A 64 5.07 -4.63 19.36
CA LEU A 64 4.56 -3.51 18.57
C LEU A 64 3.04 -3.62 18.41
N PRO A 65 2.26 -2.56 18.73
CA PRO A 65 0.83 -2.58 18.50
C PRO A 65 0.54 -2.53 17.01
N LEU A 66 -0.33 -3.42 16.53
CA LEU A 66 -0.80 -3.50 15.16
C LEU A 66 -2.33 -3.45 15.13
N ALA A 67 -2.91 -3.16 13.97
CA ALA A 67 -4.35 -3.27 13.80
C ALA A 67 -4.77 -4.75 13.92
N GLU A 68 -6.02 -4.98 14.33
CA GLU A 68 -6.54 -6.34 14.51
C GLU A 68 -6.41 -7.18 13.23
N ARG A 69 -6.60 -6.54 12.06
CA ARG A 69 -6.55 -7.23 10.77
C ARG A 69 -6.01 -6.34 9.66
N LEU A 70 -5.21 -6.95 8.79
CA LEU A 70 -4.92 -6.47 7.45
C LEU A 70 -5.67 -7.34 6.44
N GLN A 71 -6.44 -6.71 5.55
CA GLN A 71 -7.25 -7.41 4.54
C GLN A 71 -6.83 -7.00 3.15
N LEU A 72 -6.79 -7.94 2.19
CA LEU A 72 -6.73 -7.56 0.79
C LEU A 72 -8.07 -6.91 0.41
N TRP A 73 -8.04 -5.63 0.04
CA TRP A 73 -9.22 -4.90 -0.41
C TRP A 73 -9.48 -5.16 -1.89
N LYS A 74 -8.47 -4.98 -2.73
CA LYS A 74 -8.58 -5.27 -4.16
C LYS A 74 -7.24 -5.59 -4.80
N ALA A 75 -7.33 -6.37 -5.87
CA ALA A 75 -6.27 -6.58 -6.84
C ALA A 75 -6.64 -5.86 -8.14
N ILE A 76 -5.70 -5.11 -8.71
CA ILE A 76 -5.88 -4.32 -9.92
C ILE A 76 -4.73 -4.66 -10.86
N GLY A 77 -4.83 -5.78 -11.56
CA GLY A 77 -3.81 -6.23 -12.51
C GLY A 77 -2.50 -6.62 -11.83
N ASP A 78 -1.53 -5.72 -11.82
CA ASP A 78 -0.19 -5.82 -11.23
C ASP A 78 -0.08 -5.18 -9.83
N GLN A 79 -1.16 -4.58 -9.35
CA GLN A 79 -1.23 -3.91 -8.06
C GLN A 79 -2.09 -4.70 -7.05
N LEU A 80 -1.61 -4.84 -5.82
CA LEU A 80 -2.41 -5.25 -4.67
C LEU A 80 -2.60 -4.06 -3.72
N VAL A 81 -3.83 -3.92 -3.20
CA VAL A 81 -4.16 -2.91 -2.18
C VAL A 81 -4.76 -3.60 -0.96
N PHE A 82 -4.08 -3.42 0.17
CA PHE A 82 -4.50 -3.90 1.47
C PHE A 82 -5.10 -2.78 2.30
N LEU A 83 -5.91 -3.17 3.28
CA LEU A 83 -6.66 -2.29 4.15
C LEU A 83 -6.49 -2.72 5.61
N ALA A 84 -6.10 -1.78 6.46
CA ALA A 84 -6.10 -1.92 7.91
C ALA A 84 -6.93 -0.81 8.58
N ARG A 85 -7.38 -1.06 9.81
CA ARG A 85 -8.11 -0.09 10.64
C ARG A 85 -7.39 0.08 11.98
N PRO A 86 -6.28 0.84 12.00
CA PRO A 86 -5.59 1.14 13.26
C PRO A 86 -6.52 1.94 14.17
N ALA A 87 -6.54 1.60 15.46
CA ALA A 87 -7.36 2.28 16.47
C ALA A 87 -6.68 3.54 17.04
N ASP A 88 -5.36 3.65 16.88
CA ASP A 88 -4.56 4.73 17.44
C ASP A 88 -3.30 5.00 16.57
N PRO A 89 -2.57 6.11 16.83
CA PRO A 89 -1.36 6.46 16.08
C PRO A 89 -0.23 5.43 16.16
N HIS A 90 -0.14 4.64 17.23
CA HIS A 90 0.91 3.63 17.39
C HIS A 90 0.62 2.40 16.53
N GLN A 91 -0.64 1.96 16.45
CA GLN A 91 -1.05 0.93 15.49
C GLN A 91 -0.82 1.39 14.05
N LEU A 92 -1.11 2.66 13.74
CA LEU A 92 -0.83 3.24 12.42
C LEU A 92 0.67 3.19 12.07
N GLU A 93 1.54 3.59 13.00
CA GLU A 93 2.99 3.48 12.82
C GLU A 93 3.44 2.03 12.65
N GLY A 94 2.89 1.12 13.46
CA GLY A 94 3.22 -0.29 13.42
C GLY A 94 2.88 -0.94 12.09
N GLU A 95 1.68 -0.70 11.56
CA GLU A 95 1.27 -1.23 10.25
C GLU A 95 2.13 -0.67 9.11
N CYS A 96 2.45 0.64 9.14
CA CYS A 96 3.36 1.23 8.16
C CYS A 96 4.77 0.63 8.22
N LEU A 97 5.29 0.36 9.43
CA LEU A 97 6.59 -0.26 9.62
C LEU A 97 6.62 -1.71 9.13
N ALA A 98 5.62 -2.52 9.53
CA ALA A 98 5.48 -3.90 9.09
C ALA A 98 5.41 -3.99 7.56
N PHE A 99 4.60 -3.12 6.96
CA PHE A 99 4.45 -3.06 5.51
C PHE A 99 5.72 -2.62 4.80
N LEU A 100 6.45 -1.63 5.33
CA LEU A 100 7.73 -1.19 4.76
C LEU A 100 8.77 -2.31 4.78
N GLN A 101 8.88 -3.05 5.89
CA GLN A 101 9.81 -4.17 6.00
C GLN A 101 9.46 -5.29 5.02
N ALA A 102 8.18 -5.67 4.96
CA ALA A 102 7.68 -6.68 4.04
C ALA A 102 7.87 -6.27 2.57
N LEU A 103 7.57 -5.02 2.21
CA LEU A 103 7.77 -4.49 0.87
C LEU A 103 9.23 -4.61 0.44
N ARG A 104 10.18 -4.20 1.28
CA ARG A 104 11.62 -4.28 0.98
C ARG A 104 12.12 -5.71 0.88
N GLN A 105 11.61 -6.62 1.70
CA GLN A 105 11.91 -8.04 1.58
C GLN A 105 11.34 -8.64 0.29
N ALA A 106 10.06 -8.40 0.01
CA ALA A 106 9.40 -8.86 -1.20
C ALA A 106 10.08 -8.30 -2.46
N HIS A 107 10.43 -7.01 -2.46
CA HIS A 107 11.16 -6.38 -3.56
C HIS A 107 12.47 -7.12 -3.86
N ARG A 108 13.31 -7.37 -2.84
CA ARG A 108 14.56 -8.13 -3.02
C ARG A 108 14.32 -9.53 -3.57
N LEU A 109 13.40 -10.28 -2.97
CA LEU A 109 13.09 -11.65 -3.40
C LEU A 109 12.56 -11.71 -4.85
N MET A 110 11.66 -10.80 -5.21
CA MET A 110 11.09 -10.74 -6.56
C MET A 110 12.11 -10.27 -7.59
N HIS A 111 12.96 -9.30 -7.23
CA HIS A 111 14.04 -8.84 -8.09
C HIS A 111 15.06 -9.97 -8.34
N GLU A 112 15.52 -10.65 -7.30
CA GLU A 112 16.49 -11.75 -7.39
C GLU A 112 15.95 -12.95 -8.18
N ARG A 113 14.69 -13.32 -7.95
CA ARG A 113 14.09 -14.53 -8.56
C ARG A 113 13.56 -14.27 -9.97
N TRP A 114 12.89 -13.14 -10.17
CA TRP A 114 12.10 -12.89 -11.37
C TRP A 114 12.68 -11.78 -12.25
N GLY A 115 13.40 -10.82 -11.67
CA GLY A 115 14.00 -9.69 -12.38
C GLY A 115 13.10 -8.46 -12.47
N PHE A 116 12.05 -8.36 -11.65
CA PHE A 116 11.21 -7.16 -11.55
C PHE A 116 11.25 -6.55 -10.16
N GLY A 117 11.04 -5.23 -10.10
CA GLY A 117 10.97 -4.46 -8.87
C GLY A 117 9.55 -4.34 -8.31
N LEU A 118 9.46 -3.96 -7.04
CA LEU A 118 8.20 -3.58 -6.40
C LEU A 118 8.35 -2.19 -5.82
N HIS A 119 7.27 -1.43 -5.77
CA HIS A 119 7.19 -0.18 -5.02
C HIS A 119 5.87 -0.11 -4.27
N GLY A 120 5.77 0.78 -3.29
CA GLY A 120 4.57 0.88 -2.48
C GLY A 120 4.13 2.30 -2.17
N VAL A 121 2.86 2.42 -1.81
CA VAL A 121 2.27 3.65 -1.27
C VAL A 121 1.42 3.30 -0.06
N ALA A 122 1.56 4.07 1.01
CA ALA A 122 0.66 4.02 2.16
C ALA A 122 -0.10 5.34 2.27
N TRP A 123 -1.42 5.30 2.41
CA TRP A 123 -2.24 6.50 2.59
C TRP A 123 -3.41 6.26 3.52
N ALA A 124 -3.90 7.34 4.13
CA ALA A 124 -5.10 7.30 4.96
C ALA A 124 -6.32 7.64 4.11
N PHE A 125 -7.42 6.94 4.37
CA PHE A 125 -8.77 7.28 3.96
C PHE A 125 -9.59 7.55 5.21
N GLN A 126 -10.30 8.67 5.26
CA GLN A 126 -11.26 8.95 6.34
C GLN A 126 -12.66 9.02 5.75
N GLU A 127 -13.61 8.22 6.25
CA GLU A 127 -15.01 8.18 5.79
C GLU A 127 -15.76 9.48 6.21
N GLN A 128 -15.36 10.62 5.65
CA GLN A 128 -15.89 11.95 5.95
C GLN A 128 -15.82 12.86 4.72
N GLY A 129 -16.74 13.82 4.62
CA GLY A 129 -16.76 14.80 3.53
C GLY A 129 -16.96 14.14 2.17
N ASP A 130 -16.01 14.34 1.26
CA ASP A 130 -16.03 13.82 -0.11
C ASP A 130 -15.54 12.36 -0.23
N ASN A 131 -15.10 11.76 0.89
CA ASN A 131 -14.68 10.37 0.96
C ASN A 131 -15.84 9.50 1.46
N VAL A 132 -16.25 8.53 0.65
CA VAL A 132 -17.45 7.72 0.84
C VAL A 132 -17.13 6.24 0.69
N VAL A 133 -17.67 5.42 1.59
CA VAL A 133 -17.64 3.95 1.45
C VAL A 133 -18.96 3.48 0.84
N PHE A 134 -18.91 3.07 -0.42
CA PHE A 134 -20.04 2.49 -1.12
C PHE A 134 -20.19 1.03 -0.74
N ARG A 135 -21.38 0.62 -0.32
CA ARG A 135 -21.70 -0.78 0.02
C ARG A 135 -22.72 -1.30 -0.96
N PHE A 136 -22.49 -2.48 -1.52
CA PHE A 136 -23.35 -3.06 -2.54
C PHE A 136 -23.54 -4.56 -2.32
N GLN A 137 -24.67 -5.08 -2.81
CA GLN A 137 -25.00 -6.50 -2.72
C GLN A 137 -24.47 -7.23 -3.95
N GLN A 138 -23.62 -8.25 -3.76
CA GLN A 138 -23.13 -9.13 -4.83
C GLN A 138 -24.09 -10.30 -5.11
N GLN A 139 -25.40 -10.10 -4.89
CA GLN A 139 -26.41 -11.16 -4.94
C GLN A 139 -26.50 -11.86 -6.31
N GLN A 140 -26.03 -11.24 -7.39
CA GLN A 140 -26.08 -11.83 -8.74
C GLN A 140 -24.83 -12.63 -9.14
N LEU A 141 -23.76 -12.64 -8.34
CA LEU A 141 -22.47 -13.22 -8.78
C LEU A 141 -21.85 -14.22 -7.79
N SER A 142 -22.02 -14.04 -6.49
CA SER A 142 -21.31 -14.87 -5.49
C SER A 142 -22.00 -15.02 -4.13
N GLY A 143 -23.11 -14.31 -3.88
CA GLY A 143 -23.76 -14.32 -2.58
C GLY A 143 -22.86 -13.67 -1.52
N GLY A 144 -22.87 -12.35 -1.43
CA GLY A 144 -22.09 -11.60 -0.45
C GLY A 144 -22.41 -10.11 -0.46
N SER A 145 -21.95 -9.39 0.56
CA SER A 145 -21.87 -7.93 0.54
C SER A 145 -20.45 -7.51 0.14
N GLY A 146 -20.36 -6.55 -0.79
CA GLY A 146 -19.10 -5.91 -1.18
C GLY A 146 -19.08 -4.46 -0.75
N PHE A 147 -17.90 -3.87 -0.73
CA PHE A 147 -17.74 -2.43 -0.56
C PHE A 147 -16.63 -1.89 -1.46
N ASP A 148 -16.72 -0.59 -1.76
CA ASP A 148 -15.67 0.16 -2.41
C ASP A 148 -15.45 1.49 -1.68
N LEU A 149 -14.24 2.01 -1.77
CA LEU A 149 -13.84 3.31 -1.22
C LEU A 149 -13.71 4.28 -2.38
N ILE A 150 -14.42 5.39 -2.33
CA ILE A 150 -14.42 6.40 -3.40
C ILE A 150 -14.23 7.76 -2.76
N GLY A 151 -13.31 8.55 -3.30
CA GLY A 151 -13.11 9.92 -2.87
C GLY A 151 -11.68 10.41 -3.11
N PRO A 152 -11.42 11.69 -2.80
CA PRO A 152 -10.13 12.33 -3.02
C PRO A 152 -8.92 11.60 -2.38
N ASP A 153 -9.12 10.95 -1.22
CA ASP A 153 -8.05 10.22 -0.54
C ASP A 153 -7.60 8.98 -1.36
N VAL A 154 -8.57 8.27 -1.94
CA VAL A 154 -8.31 7.11 -2.81
C VAL A 154 -7.63 7.55 -4.10
N ASP A 155 -8.14 8.63 -4.71
CA ASP A 155 -7.54 9.19 -5.91
C ASP A 155 -6.09 9.61 -5.68
N LEU A 156 -5.80 10.30 -4.56
CA LEU A 156 -4.44 10.69 -4.19
C LEU A 156 -3.51 9.48 -4.06
N GLY A 157 -3.94 8.43 -3.34
CA GLY A 157 -3.18 7.19 -3.19
C GLY A 157 -2.79 6.59 -4.54
N PHE A 158 -3.75 6.40 -5.45
CA PHE A 158 -3.49 5.86 -6.79
C PHE A 158 -2.63 6.77 -7.67
N ARG A 159 -2.71 8.10 -7.50
CA ARG A 159 -1.84 9.03 -8.23
C ARG A 159 -0.38 8.94 -7.78
N LEU A 160 -0.13 8.61 -6.52
CA LEU A 160 1.23 8.48 -5.98
C LEU A 160 1.90 7.17 -6.40
N VAL A 161 1.14 6.12 -6.70
CA VAL A 161 1.69 4.78 -7.05
C VAL A 161 2.68 4.88 -8.21
N ALA A 162 2.30 5.55 -9.29
CA ALA A 162 3.17 5.72 -10.46
C ALA A 162 4.44 6.55 -10.21
N LEU A 163 4.53 7.22 -9.05
CA LEU A 163 5.67 8.06 -8.66
C LEU A 163 6.53 7.41 -7.58
N ALA A 164 6.12 6.26 -7.03
CA ALA A 164 6.86 5.59 -5.98
C ALA A 164 8.20 5.06 -6.52
N PRO A 165 9.34 5.36 -5.87
CA PRO A 165 10.61 4.76 -6.25
C PRO A 165 10.60 3.24 -6.03
N GLU A 166 11.33 2.52 -6.87
CA GLU A 166 11.53 1.08 -6.71
C GLU A 166 12.13 0.75 -5.34
N GLY A 167 11.56 -0.24 -4.66
CA GLY A 167 11.96 -0.70 -3.33
C GLY A 167 11.51 0.20 -2.17
N GLU A 168 10.81 1.30 -2.45
CA GLU A 168 10.47 2.32 -1.47
C GLU A 168 8.97 2.48 -1.26
N LEU A 169 8.62 3.07 -0.11
CA LEU A 169 7.24 3.35 0.30
C LEU A 169 7.00 4.87 0.29
N LEU A 170 6.14 5.36 -0.60
CA LEU A 170 5.67 6.74 -0.55
C LEU A 170 4.48 6.92 0.38
N VAL A 171 4.39 8.12 0.95
CA VAL A 171 3.27 8.54 1.80
C VAL A 171 2.82 9.97 1.45
N PRO A 172 1.51 10.26 1.52
CA PRO A 172 1.02 11.62 1.37
C PRO A 172 1.27 12.47 2.63
N LEU A 173 1.23 13.80 2.48
CA LEU A 173 1.35 14.76 3.59
C LEU A 173 0.32 14.54 4.69
N GLU A 174 -0.86 14.06 4.32
CA GLU A 174 -1.97 13.77 5.21
C GLU A 174 -1.58 12.67 6.22
N LEU A 175 -0.92 11.61 5.75
CA LEU A 175 -0.45 10.52 6.61
C LEU A 175 0.67 10.99 7.55
N ARG A 176 1.53 11.90 7.08
CA ARG A 176 2.60 12.50 7.89
C ARG A 176 2.08 13.13 9.18
N ARG A 177 0.87 13.70 9.17
CA ARG A 177 0.28 14.38 10.35
C ARG A 177 -0.21 13.40 11.41
N LEU A 178 -0.46 12.16 11.03
CA LEU A 178 -1.06 11.13 11.89
C LEU A 178 -0.01 10.21 12.50
N LEU A 179 1.17 10.08 11.88
CA LEU A 179 2.24 9.23 12.37
C LEU A 179 2.97 9.85 13.58
N PRO A 180 3.22 9.09 14.66
CA PRO A 180 3.97 9.53 15.84
C PRO A 180 5.48 9.67 15.59
N ARG A 181 6.03 9.04 14.54
CA ARG A 181 7.43 9.15 14.08
C ARG A 181 8.48 8.74 15.12
N GLN A 182 8.16 7.72 15.92
CA GLN A 182 9.11 7.10 16.85
C GLN A 182 10.00 6.08 16.16
N ARG A 183 9.46 5.38 15.15
CA ARG A 183 10.15 4.31 14.41
C ARG A 183 10.28 4.60 12.92
N LEU A 184 9.59 5.64 12.46
CA LEU A 184 9.53 6.02 11.06
C LEU A 184 9.96 7.46 10.87
N ALA A 185 10.86 7.68 9.93
CA ALA A 185 11.22 8.98 9.39
C ALA A 185 10.55 9.18 8.02
N MET A 186 10.37 10.44 7.65
CA MET A 186 9.88 10.83 6.33
C MET A 186 10.88 11.77 5.68
N GLN A 187 11.35 11.39 4.49
CA GLN A 187 12.26 12.17 3.69
C GLN A 187 11.51 12.76 2.49
N LEU A 188 11.66 14.07 2.26
CA LEU A 188 11.22 14.68 1.01
C LEU A 188 12.20 14.25 -0.10
N ILE A 189 11.70 13.58 -1.13
CA ILE A 189 12.53 13.06 -2.23
C ILE A 189 12.30 13.77 -3.56
N GLY A 190 11.31 14.65 -3.62
CA GLY A 190 10.97 15.40 -4.81
C GLY A 190 9.57 15.99 -4.73
N GLU A 191 9.11 16.53 -5.85
CA GLU A 191 7.76 17.07 -6.00
C GLU A 191 7.24 16.72 -7.40
N ALA A 192 5.93 16.59 -7.56
CA ALA A 192 5.30 16.26 -8.83
C ALA A 192 3.93 16.91 -8.98
N SER A 193 3.55 17.24 -10.22
CA SER A 193 2.19 17.66 -10.53
C SER A 193 1.25 16.47 -10.61
N LEU A 194 0.22 16.46 -9.76
CA LEU A 194 -0.77 15.38 -9.69
C LEU A 194 -2.10 15.86 -10.29
N LYS A 195 -2.52 15.25 -11.40
CA LYS A 195 -3.79 15.60 -12.06
C LYS A 195 -4.97 15.45 -11.09
N GLY A 196 -5.71 16.54 -10.88
CA GLY A 196 -6.91 16.58 -10.03
C GLY A 196 -6.63 16.82 -8.55
N ILE A 197 -5.36 16.95 -8.15
CA ILE A 197 -4.98 17.30 -6.78
C ILE A 197 -4.73 18.81 -6.71
N ARG A 198 -5.29 19.48 -5.70
CA ARG A 198 -5.22 20.95 -5.58
C ARG A 198 -3.84 21.47 -5.21
N LEU A 199 -3.06 20.70 -4.47
CA LEU A 199 -1.70 21.07 -4.08
C LEU A 199 -0.76 20.74 -5.24
N ASP A 200 -0.17 21.77 -5.83
CA ASP A 200 0.74 21.66 -6.97
C ASP A 200 1.92 22.66 -6.81
N PRO A 201 3.18 22.19 -6.83
CA PRO A 201 3.58 20.78 -6.93
C PRO A 201 3.28 20.02 -5.62
N TYR A 202 2.94 18.73 -5.74
CA TYR A 202 2.70 17.87 -4.60
C TYR A 202 4.03 17.27 -4.10
N PRO A 203 4.37 17.38 -2.81
CA PRO A 203 5.63 16.85 -2.28
C PRO A 203 5.57 15.32 -2.13
N LEU A 204 6.62 14.66 -2.60
CA LEU A 204 6.80 13.20 -2.50
C LEU A 204 7.59 12.87 -1.24
N LEU A 205 6.93 12.21 -0.29
CA LEU A 205 7.55 11.80 0.97
C LEU A 205 7.81 10.30 0.95
N GLN A 206 9.08 9.92 1.09
CA GLN A 206 9.50 8.54 1.29
C GLN A 206 9.50 8.22 2.79
N LEU A 207 8.91 7.08 3.15
CA LEU A 207 8.93 6.54 4.51
C LEU A 207 10.16 5.66 4.72
N GLN A 208 10.84 5.84 5.85
CA GLN A 208 12.03 5.08 6.23
C GLN A 208 11.92 4.60 7.67
N ALA A 209 12.43 3.40 7.97
CA ALA A 209 12.64 2.97 9.35
C ALA A 209 13.81 3.75 9.97
N VAL A 210 13.68 4.08 11.26
CA VAL A 210 14.72 4.76 12.07
C VAL A 210 15.62 3.74 12.76
#